data_AF-T2JNZ9-F1
#
_entry.id   AF-T2JNZ9-F1
#
_cell.length_a   1.000
_cell.length_b   1.000
_cell.length_c   1.000
_cell.angle_alpha   90.00
_cell.angle_beta   90.00
_cell.angle_gamma   90.00
#
_symmetry.space_group_name_H-M   'P 1'
#
loop_
_entity.id
_entity.type
_entity.pdbx_description
1 polymer ?
#
loop_
_entity_poly.entity_id
_entity_poly.type
_entity_poly.pdbx_seq_one_letter_code
_entity_poly.pdbx_strand_id
1 'polypeptide(L)'
;MERNLYLTTQLMEMRLPMVIALNMMDVASDRGISINAEMLRERLGCHVIPMNAAKEDGVQDLLHIVGAMVANLHHTPSYVAYPAVIEDALGELVPYITENTT
;
A
#
# COMPACT_ATOMS: atom_id res chain seq x y z
N MET A 1 3.99 11.69 8.80
CA MET A 1 3.28 10.81 7.84
C MET A 1 4.13 10.50 6.62
N GLU A 2 4.86 11.46 6.05
CA GLU A 2 5.77 11.25 4.90
C GLU A 2 6.74 10.06 5.06
N ARG A 3 7.38 9.92 6.23
CA ARG A 3 8.32 8.81 6.49
C ARG A 3 7.66 7.43 6.51
N ASN A 4 6.38 7.34 6.88
CA ASN A 4 5.65 6.07 6.89
C ASN A 4 5.19 5.69 5.48
N LEU A 5 4.80 6.69 4.68
CA LEU A 5 4.41 6.47 3.28
C LEU A 5 5.60 6.07 2.41
N TYR A 6 6.83 6.53 2.72
CA TYR A 6 8.04 6.06 2.03
C TYR A 6 8.27 4.55 2.19
N LEU A 7 8.14 4.03 3.42
CA LEU A 7 8.21 2.59 3.66
C LEU A 7 7.07 1.84 2.96
N THR A 8 5.85 2.40 2.98
CA THR A 8 4.71 1.82 2.25
C THR A 8 4.99 1.71 0.75
N THR A 9 5.57 2.74 0.13
CA THR A 9 5.95 2.70 -1.29
C THR A 9 6.99 1.62 -1.58
N GLN A 10 8.03 1.47 -0.74
CA GLN A 10 9.02 0.41 -0.90
C GLN A 10 8.41 -1.00 -0.77
N LEU A 11 7.46 -1.18 0.15
CA LEU A 11 6.74 -2.44 0.29
C LEU A 11 5.85 -2.73 -0.92
N MET A 12 5.27 -1.70 -1.52
CA MET A 12 4.41 -1.79 -2.71
C MET A 12 5.20 -2.27 -3.94
N GLU A 13 6.47 -1.87 -4.07
CA GLU A 13 7.38 -2.33 -5.14
C GLU A 13 7.61 -3.85 -5.13
N MET A 14 7.48 -4.51 -3.97
CA MET A 14 7.66 -5.95 -3.84
C MET A 14 6.51 -6.77 -4.47
N ARG A 15 5.47 -6.12 -5.02
CA ARG A 15 4.30 -6.76 -5.67
C ARG A 15 3.61 -7.81 -4.79
N LEU A 16 3.70 -7.69 -3.47
CA LEU A 16 3.02 -8.58 -2.55
C LEU A 16 1.56 -8.13 -2.35
N PRO A 17 0.63 -9.04 -2.09
CA PRO A 17 -0.72 -8.68 -1.66
C PRO A 17 -0.66 -7.80 -0.41
N MET A 18 -1.20 -6.58 -0.48
CA MET A 18 -1.06 -5.58 0.60
C MET A 18 -2.40 -5.04 1.09
N VAL A 19 -2.49 -4.83 2.41
CA VAL A 19 -3.55 -4.07 3.09
C VAL A 19 -2.89 -2.98 3.92
N ILE A 20 -3.42 -1.75 3.83
CA ILE A 20 -2.97 -0.61 4.62
C ILE A 20 -3.98 -0.34 5.73
N ALA A 21 -3.54 -0.54 6.97
CA ALA A 21 -4.25 -0.12 8.17
C ALA A 21 -3.92 1.35 8.48
N LEU A 22 -4.77 2.27 8.05
CA LEU A 22 -4.61 3.71 8.23
C LEU A 22 -5.07 4.12 9.64
N ASN A 23 -4.16 4.04 10.60
CA ASN A 23 -4.42 4.32 12.02
C ASN A 23 -4.33 5.83 12.35
N MET A 24 -4.91 6.21 13.50
CA MET A 24 -4.94 7.58 14.05
C MET A 24 -5.78 8.59 13.26
N MET A 25 -6.95 8.15 12.76
CA MET A 25 -7.90 9.03 12.07
C MET A 25 -8.48 10.14 12.97
N ASP A 26 -8.58 9.88 14.27
CA ASP A 26 -8.97 10.86 15.29
C ASP A 26 -7.94 11.99 15.44
N VAL A 27 -6.66 11.64 15.52
CA VAL A 27 -5.55 12.63 15.58
C VAL A 27 -5.47 13.44 14.28
N ALA A 28 -5.76 12.83 13.14
CA ALA A 28 -5.83 13.54 11.86
C ALA A 28 -6.99 14.56 11.87
N SER A 29 -8.18 14.13 12.31
CA SER A 29 -9.35 15.01 12.45
C SER A 29 -9.10 16.16 13.43
N ASP A 30 -8.51 15.89 14.60
CA ASP A 30 -8.20 16.89 15.62
C ASP A 30 -7.18 17.94 15.12
N ARG A 31 -6.38 17.59 14.11
CA ARG A 31 -5.42 18.49 13.45
C ARG A 31 -6.00 19.19 12.21
N GLY A 32 -7.30 19.00 11.93
CA GLY A 32 -7.96 19.55 10.74
C GLY A 32 -7.54 18.88 9.43
N ILE A 33 -6.94 17.68 9.51
CA ILE A 33 -6.48 16.92 8.35
C ILE A 33 -7.56 15.91 7.99
N SER A 34 -8.27 16.15 6.88
CA SER A 34 -9.22 15.18 6.33
C SER A 34 -8.49 14.22 5.39
N ILE A 35 -8.48 12.93 5.73
CA ILE A 35 -7.87 11.89 4.89
C ILE A 35 -8.99 11.10 4.21
N ASN A 36 -9.00 11.12 2.88
CA ASN A 36 -9.93 10.34 2.07
C ASN A 36 -9.34 8.94 1.83
N ALA A 37 -9.76 7.96 2.63
CA ALA A 37 -9.31 6.57 2.53
C ALA A 37 -9.65 5.94 1.17
N GLU A 38 -10.78 6.32 0.57
CA GLU A 38 -11.21 5.79 -0.74
C GLU A 38 -10.30 6.29 -1.86
N MET A 39 -9.96 7.58 -1.86
CA MET A 39 -9.01 8.15 -2.81
C MET A 39 -7.60 7.54 -2.64
N LEU A 40 -7.18 7.24 -1.41
CA LEU A 40 -5.92 6.54 -1.15
C LEU A 40 -5.95 5.10 -1.67
N ARG A 41 -7.07 4.39 -1.49
CA ARG A 41 -7.29 3.04 -2.02
C ARG A 41 -7.13 3.03 -3.55
N GLU A 42 -7.79 3.96 -4.25
CA GLU A 42 -7.69 4.09 -5.70
C GLU A 42 -6.27 4.41 -6.17
N ARG A 43 -5.58 5.32 -5.48
CA ARG A 43 -4.23 5.75 -5.86
C ARG A 43 -3.15 4.72 -5.56
N LEU A 44 -3.28 3.99 -4.46
CA LEU A 44 -2.31 2.98 -4.04
C LEU A 44 -2.61 1.61 -4.65
N GLY A 45 -3.80 1.43 -5.23
CA GLY A 45 -4.21 0.17 -5.86
C GLY A 45 -4.38 -0.99 -4.87
N CYS A 46 -4.33 -0.74 -3.56
CA CYS A 46 -4.45 -1.76 -2.51
C CYS A 46 -5.56 -1.40 -1.51
N HIS A 47 -5.99 -2.36 -0.69
CA HIS A 47 -7.00 -2.10 0.34
C HIS A 47 -6.47 -1.10 1.39
N VAL A 48 -7.26 -0.08 1.72
CA VAL A 48 -6.96 0.92 2.76
C VAL A 48 -8.10 0.91 3.76
N ILE A 49 -7.79 0.68 5.03
CA ILE A 49 -8.77 0.54 6.11
C ILE A 49 -8.48 1.64 7.14
N PRO A 50 -9.32 2.68 7.26
CA PRO A 50 -9.20 3.66 8.33
C PRO A 50 -9.53 2.99 9.67
N MET A 51 -8.70 3.23 10.68
CA MET A 51 -8.91 2.60 11.99
C MET A 51 -8.47 3.49 13.15
N ASN A 52 -8.95 3.16 14.35
CA ASN A 52 -8.44 3.67 15.60
C ASN A 52 -8.09 2.49 16.51
N ALA A 53 -6.85 2.03 16.42
CA ALA A 53 -6.39 0.85 17.15
C ALA A 53 -6.51 1.01 18.67
N ALA A 54 -6.38 2.23 19.20
CA ALA A 54 -6.51 2.50 20.63
C ALA A 54 -7.94 2.37 21.15
N LYS A 55 -8.94 2.43 20.26
CA LYS A 55 -10.37 2.25 20.57
C LYS A 55 -10.91 0.92 20.05
N GLU A 56 -10.04 0.02 19.59
CA GLU A 56 -10.39 -1.25 18.93
C GLU A 56 -11.30 -1.10 17.70
N ASP A 57 -11.36 0.11 17.13
CA ASP A 57 -12.19 0.44 15.99
C ASP A 57 -11.47 0.12 14.67
N GLY A 58 -12.12 -0.59 13.76
CA GLY A 58 -11.56 -1.06 12.48
C GLY A 58 -10.71 -2.34 12.55
N VAL A 59 -10.51 -2.94 13.73
CA VAL A 59 -9.71 -4.18 13.87
C VAL A 59 -10.42 -5.39 13.26
N GLN A 60 -11.74 -5.50 13.45
CA GLN A 60 -12.53 -6.60 12.88
C GLN A 60 -12.58 -6.54 11.35
N ASP A 61 -12.71 -5.33 10.79
CA ASP A 61 -12.71 -5.12 9.33
C ASP A 61 -11.36 -5.49 8.71
N LEU A 62 -10.27 -5.14 9.39
CA LEU A 62 -8.92 -5.56 9.00
C LEU A 62 -8.77 -7.08 8.99
N LEU A 63 -9.19 -7.77 10.05
CA LEU A 63 -9.12 -9.24 10.11
C LEU A 63 -9.96 -9.91 9.02
N HIS A 64 -11.16 -9.37 8.76
CA HIS A 64 -12.04 -9.89 7.71
C HIS A 64 -11.39 -9.76 6.32
N ILE A 65 -10.84 -8.60 5.98
CA ILE A 65 -10.20 -8.34 4.69
C ILE A 65 -8.94 -9.21 4.52
N VAL A 66 -8.11 -9.32 5.56
CA VAL A 66 -6.93 -10.19 5.52
C VAL A 66 -7.35 -11.65 5.32
N GLY A 67 -8.37 -12.12 6.04
CA GLY A 67 -8.90 -13.48 5.86
C GLY A 67 -9.41 -13.74 4.43
N ALA A 68 -10.12 -12.78 3.85
CA ALA A 68 -10.58 -12.86 2.47
C ALA A 68 -9.43 -12.86 1.45
N MET A 69 -8.38 -12.06 1.67
CA MET A 69 -7.21 -12.01 0.80
C MET A 69 -6.35 -13.28 0.86
N VAL A 70 -6.22 -13.90 2.04
CA VAL A 70 -5.48 -15.17 2.16
C VAL A 70 -6.17 -16.29 1.38
N ALA A 71 -7.49 -16.28 1.30
CA ALA A 71 -8.25 -17.25 0.50
C ALA A 71 -8.04 -17.11 -1.01
N ASN A 72 -7.59 -15.94 -1.48
CA ASN A 72 -7.28 -15.65 -2.88
C ASN A 72 -6.09 -14.69 -2.95
N LEU A 73 -4.87 -15.24 -2.84
CA LEU A 73 -3.63 -14.49 -2.98
C LEU A 73 -3.40 -14.10 -4.44
N HIS A 74 -3.95 -12.97 -4.85
CA HIS A 74 -3.65 -12.37 -6.14
C HIS A 74 -2.71 -11.19 -5.92
N HIS A 75 -1.68 -11.10 -6.75
CA HIS A 75 -0.78 -9.95 -6.75
C HIS A 75 -1.61 -8.70 -6.98
N THR A 76 -1.58 -7.78 -6.03
CA THR A 76 -2.15 -6.46 -6.24
C THR A 76 -1.21 -5.74 -7.21
N PRO A 77 -1.64 -5.32 -8.41
CA PRO A 77 -0.80 -4.59 -9.35
C PRO A 77 -0.70 -3.15 -8.86
N SER A 78 -0.07 -2.97 -7.71
CA SER A 78 0.26 -1.66 -7.19
C SER A 78 1.43 -1.13 -8.03
N TYR A 79 1.10 -0.38 -9.09
CA TYR A 79 2.08 0.32 -9.90
C TYR A 79 2.39 1.67 -9.24
N VAL A 80 3.61 1.80 -8.71
CA VAL A 80 4.16 3.10 -8.31
C VAL A 80 4.71 3.73 -9.58
N ALA A 81 4.08 4.80 -10.06
CA ALA A 81 4.56 5.51 -11.24
C ALA A 81 5.87 6.24 -10.90
N TYR A 82 6.98 5.83 -11.52
CA TYR A 82 8.25 6.53 -11.39
C TYR A 82 8.41 7.62 -12.45
N PRO A 83 9.28 8.62 -12.22
CA PRO A 83 9.72 9.53 -13.28
C PRO A 83 10.31 8.75 -14.47
N ALA A 84 10.12 9.25 -15.70
CA ALA A 84 10.53 8.57 -16.94
C ALA A 84 11.99 8.09 -16.93
N VAL A 85 12.91 8.89 -16.37
CA VAL A 85 14.33 8.52 -16.20
C VAL A 85 14.54 7.18 -15.45
N ILE A 86 13.69 6.91 -14.45
CA ILE A 86 13.77 5.67 -13.66
C ILE A 86 13.12 4.52 -14.42
N GLU A 87 12.01 4.74 -15.11
CA GLU A 87 11.35 3.72 -15.95
C GLU A 87 12.26 3.27 -17.10
N ASP A 88 12.94 4.21 -17.76
CA ASP A 88 13.89 3.93 -18.83
C ASP A 88 15.07 3.10 -18.31
N ALA A 89 15.63 3.49 -17.16
CA ALA A 89 16.71 2.76 -16.50
C ALA A 89 16.28 1.34 -16.06
N LEU A 90 15.04 1.18 -15.58
CA LEU A 90 14.48 -0.14 -15.27
C LEU A 90 14.33 -0.98 -16.54
N GLY A 91 13.88 -0.40 -17.65
CA GLY A 91 13.78 -1.07 -18.94
C GLY A 91 15.12 -1.61 -19.44
N GLU A 92 16.22 -0.90 -19.19
CA GLU A 92 17.57 -1.36 -19.51
C GLU A 92 18.07 -2.45 -18.56
N LEU A 93 17.77 -2.36 -17.25
CA LEU A 93 18.34 -3.25 -16.24
C LEU A 93 17.57 -4.56 -16.04
N VAL A 94 16.24 -4.56 -16.24
CA VAL A 94 15.37 -5.72 -16.03
C VAL A 94 15.82 -6.96 -16.83
N PRO A 95 16.14 -6.87 -18.14
CA PRO A 95 16.57 -8.02 -18.93
C PRO A 95 17.78 -8.77 -18.33
N TYR A 96 18.76 -8.03 -17.81
CA TYR A 96 19.99 -8.60 -17.25
C TYR A 96 19.81 -9.31 -15.91
N ILE A 97 18.80 -8.91 -15.13
CA ILE A 97 18.48 -9.52 -13.83
C ILE A 97 17.68 -10.81 -14.05
N THR A 98 16.77 -10.81 -15.03
CA THR A 98 15.99 -12.01 -15.37
C THR A 98 16.82 -13.13 -16.00
N GLU A 99 17.89 -12.83 -16.73
CA GLU A 99 18.77 -13.85 -17.31
C GLU A 99 19.66 -14.57 -16.28
N ASN A 100 19.92 -13.98 -15.11
CA ASN A 100 20.84 -14.52 -14.09
C ASN A 100 20.14 -15.14 -12.87
N THR A 101 18.81 -15.29 -12.90
CA THR A 101 18.03 -15.82 -11.77
C THR A 101 17.34 -17.15 -12.13
N THR A 102 18.10 -18.12 -12.63
CA THR A 102 17.69 -19.55 -12.72
C THR A 102 18.53 -20.41 -11.80
#